data_AF-A0A1I2PSD8-F1
#
_entry.id   AF-A0A1I2PSD8-F1
#
_cell.length_a   1.000
_cell.length_b   1.000
_cell.length_c   1.000
_cell.angle_alpha   90.00
_cell.angle_beta   90.00
_cell.angle_gamma   90.00
#
_symmetry.space_group_name_H-M   'P 1'
#
loop_
_entity.id
_entity.type
_entity.pdbx_description
1 polymer ?
#
loop_
_entity_poly.entity_id
_entity_poly.type
_entity_poly.pdbx_seq_one_letter_code
_entity_poly.pdbx_strand_id
1 'polypeptide(L)'
;MENKSGLENKRALKNKSGLGSQRDLGNKCDNWIAIGFSSWKKKFIPDFLGADAQIKFLSAKRLFAARKRLSSENVIVWSSRLTPELESFCAELNLPLWQMEDGFVRSVGLGVDLVRPISLVLDATGIYYDASKPSDLETILNTHEFDSAYIERAETVMQMLIAGKISKYNVGNTSVLDLPTDKRILLVPGQIETDASILKGSPDIQTNAALLAAVRQSNPDAFIIYKPHPDIVAGGRDDSSLYTSQPLYDLEVIDSSIANLFDQIDELHTMTSLAGFEALLRGVDVVTYGLPFYAGWGVTKDRLLCERRTRQLSIEALVAGTLLLYPVYIDPLTRKPISCEEALEWIASNIDQPVGPSWLTQSGRFFKRALRMKQG
;
A
#
# COMPACT_ATOMS: atom_id res chain seq x y z
N MET A 1 49.67 24.53 -7.68
CA MET A 1 48.57 24.96 -8.58
C MET A 1 47.85 23.71 -9.09
N GLU A 2 47.29 22.97 -8.15
CA GLU A 2 46.49 21.76 -8.37
C GLU A 2 45.22 21.94 -7.53
N ASN A 3 44.13 21.29 -7.91
CA ASN A 3 42.77 21.36 -7.32
C ASN A 3 41.86 22.53 -7.72
N LYS A 4 41.63 22.70 -9.04
CA LYS A 4 40.35 23.29 -9.52
C LYS A 4 39.62 22.47 -10.58
N SER A 5 40.28 21.57 -11.31
CA SER A 5 39.64 20.78 -12.39
C SER A 5 38.84 19.55 -11.92
N GLY A 6 39.05 19.07 -10.69
CA GLY A 6 38.35 17.89 -10.13
C GLY A 6 36.97 18.17 -9.52
N LEU A 7 36.67 19.42 -9.15
CA LEU A 7 35.38 19.82 -8.57
C LEU A 7 34.35 20.24 -9.63
N GLU A 8 34.80 20.74 -10.78
CA GLU A 8 33.90 21.13 -11.88
C GLU A 8 33.35 19.91 -12.63
N ASN A 9 34.12 18.82 -12.75
CA ASN A 9 33.62 17.56 -13.34
C ASN A 9 32.63 16.80 -12.43
N LYS A 10 32.69 16.95 -11.10
CA LYS A 10 31.66 16.39 -10.19
C LYS A 10 30.38 17.24 -10.13
N ARG A 11 30.43 18.51 -10.55
CA ARG A 11 29.23 19.36 -10.72
C ARG A 11 28.58 19.17 -12.10
N ALA A 12 29.35 18.84 -13.14
CA ALA A 12 28.83 18.61 -14.48
C ALA A 12 28.05 17.28 -14.65
N LEU A 13 28.26 16.31 -13.76
CA LEU A 13 27.47 15.06 -13.70
C LEU A 13 26.15 15.19 -12.91
N LYS A 14 25.93 16.32 -12.21
CA LYS A 14 24.69 16.58 -11.45
C LYS A 14 23.56 17.22 -12.27
N ASN A 15 23.80 17.52 -13.55
CA ASN A 15 22.83 18.19 -14.42
C ASN A 15 22.41 17.34 -15.64
N LYS A 16 22.56 16.01 -15.57
CA LYS A 16 22.00 15.05 -16.55
C LYS A 16 21.05 14.02 -15.93
N SER A 17 20.48 14.30 -14.75
CA SER A 17 19.43 13.48 -14.13
C SER A 17 18.06 14.13 -14.30
N GLY A 18 17.50 14.07 -15.50
CA GLY A 18 16.08 14.39 -15.76
C GLY A 18 15.12 13.31 -15.25
N LEU A 19 15.49 12.52 -14.24
CA LEU A 19 14.81 11.30 -13.80
C LEU A 19 14.56 11.27 -12.28
N GLY A 20 14.53 12.45 -11.64
CA GLY A 20 14.17 12.63 -10.24
C GLY A 20 12.94 13.54 -10.05
N SER A 21 12.10 13.71 -11.06
CA SER A 21 10.88 14.51 -10.91
C SER A 21 9.84 13.73 -10.11
N GLN A 22 9.43 14.31 -8.99
CA GLN A 22 8.19 13.98 -8.28
C GLN A 22 7.05 13.72 -9.27
N ARG A 23 6.10 12.83 -8.93
CA ARG A 23 4.87 12.65 -9.71
C ARG A 23 4.28 14.03 -10.00
N ASP A 24 4.29 14.42 -11.27
CA ASP A 24 3.53 15.58 -11.71
C ASP A 24 2.06 15.22 -11.54
N LEU A 25 1.41 15.85 -10.58
CA LEU A 25 -0.01 15.65 -10.31
C LEU A 25 -0.86 16.21 -11.47
N GLY A 26 -0.26 16.85 -12.49
CA GLY A 26 -0.97 17.37 -13.65
C GLY A 26 -2.07 18.34 -13.24
N ASN A 27 -1.90 19.00 -12.10
CA ASN A 27 -2.95 19.77 -11.44
C ASN A 27 -3.43 20.89 -12.36
N LYS A 28 -4.73 20.91 -12.65
CA LYS A 28 -5.36 22.02 -13.39
C LYS A 28 -5.40 23.32 -12.58
N CYS A 29 -5.21 23.27 -11.26
CA CYS A 29 -5.10 24.43 -10.38
C CYS A 29 -4.35 24.10 -9.07
N ASP A 30 -3.86 25.13 -8.38
CA ASP A 30 -3.18 24.99 -7.07
C ASP A 30 -4.13 25.05 -5.87
N ASN A 31 -5.44 25.22 -6.10
CA ASN A 31 -6.43 25.34 -5.03
C ASN A 31 -7.04 23.98 -4.68
N TRP A 32 -6.93 23.58 -3.42
CA TRP A 32 -7.38 22.30 -2.90
C TRP A 32 -8.45 22.46 -1.81
N ILE A 33 -9.45 21.58 -1.85
CA ILE A 33 -10.43 21.40 -0.79
C ILE A 33 -10.31 19.96 -0.26
N ALA A 34 -9.80 19.85 0.96
CA ALA A 34 -9.59 18.57 1.62
C ALA A 34 -10.76 18.23 2.55
N ILE A 35 -11.43 17.10 2.28
CA ILE A 35 -12.69 16.72 2.91
C ILE A 35 -12.49 15.71 4.03
N GLY A 36 -13.02 16.02 5.22
CA GLY A 36 -13.20 15.04 6.29
C GLY A 36 -11.91 14.60 7.02
N PHE A 37 -10.79 15.28 6.79
CA PHE A 37 -9.52 14.94 7.43
C PHE A 37 -9.47 15.32 8.92
N SER A 38 -8.91 14.41 9.73
CA SER A 38 -8.67 14.64 11.17
C SER A 38 -7.60 15.71 11.39
N SER A 39 -7.62 16.38 12.54
CA SER A 39 -6.63 17.43 12.87
C SER A 39 -5.18 16.96 12.82
N TRP A 40 -4.93 15.66 13.02
CA TRP A 40 -3.60 15.07 12.83
C TRP A 40 -3.21 15.03 11.35
N LYS A 41 -4.08 14.51 10.47
CA LYS A 41 -3.82 14.45 9.02
C LYS A 41 -3.63 15.84 8.38
N LYS A 42 -4.37 16.84 8.87
CA LYS A 42 -4.24 18.23 8.40
C LYS A 42 -2.81 18.80 8.52
N LYS A 43 -1.97 18.25 9.41
CA LYS A 43 -0.61 18.74 9.64
C LYS A 43 0.39 18.34 8.58
N PHE A 44 0.12 17.29 7.80
CA PHE A 44 1.08 16.78 6.82
C PHE A 44 0.54 16.69 5.40
N ILE A 45 -0.77 16.61 5.19
CA ILE A 45 -1.36 16.56 3.84
C ILE A 45 -0.86 17.66 2.90
N PRO A 46 -0.73 18.94 3.34
CA PRO A 46 -0.27 19.99 2.44
C PRO A 46 1.09 19.69 1.81
N ASP A 47 1.98 19.00 2.53
CA ASP A 47 3.33 18.67 2.06
C ASP A 47 3.31 17.74 0.83
N PHE A 48 2.21 16.98 0.61
CA PHE A 48 2.06 16.04 -0.51
C PHE A 48 1.39 16.64 -1.75
N LEU A 49 0.89 17.88 -1.68
CA LEU A 49 0.13 18.50 -2.78
C LEU A 49 0.96 19.42 -3.68
N GLY A 50 2.23 19.64 -3.34
CA GLY A 50 3.14 20.55 -4.04
C GLY A 50 3.36 21.86 -3.28
N ALA A 51 4.45 22.55 -3.62
CA ALA A 51 4.90 23.74 -2.90
C ALA A 51 3.93 24.93 -2.98
N ASP A 52 3.20 25.05 -4.09
CA ASP A 52 2.28 26.17 -4.36
C ASP A 52 0.84 25.89 -3.91
N ALA A 53 0.55 24.68 -3.41
CA ALA A 53 -0.79 24.23 -3.07
C ALA A 53 -1.44 25.07 -1.96
N GLN A 54 -2.60 25.64 -2.27
CA GLN A 54 -3.46 26.36 -1.33
C GLN A 54 -4.61 25.48 -0.87
N ILE A 55 -4.59 25.05 0.39
CA ILE A 55 -5.52 24.04 0.91
C ILE A 55 -6.55 24.60 1.90
N LYS A 56 -7.82 24.23 1.70
CA LYS A 56 -8.92 24.47 2.64
C LYS A 56 -9.47 23.15 3.16
N PHE A 57 -9.58 23.00 4.47
CA PHE A 57 -10.15 21.80 5.08
C PHE A 57 -11.63 22.00 5.41
N LEU A 58 -12.51 21.20 4.78
CA LEU A 58 -13.96 21.28 4.97
C LEU A 58 -14.57 19.92 5.35
N SER A 59 -15.80 19.96 5.88
CA SER A 59 -16.68 18.79 5.92
C SER A 59 -17.49 18.71 4.63
N ALA A 60 -17.98 17.52 4.26
CA ALA A 60 -18.84 17.33 3.08
C ALA A 60 -20.06 18.28 3.12
N LYS A 61 -20.73 18.40 4.27
CA LYS A 61 -21.84 19.34 4.47
C LYS A 61 -21.48 20.79 4.13
N ARG A 62 -20.28 21.25 4.51
CA ARG A 62 -19.82 22.62 4.23
C ARG A 62 -19.45 22.80 2.75
N LEU A 63 -18.86 21.78 2.12
CA LEU A 63 -18.61 21.77 0.68
C LEU A 63 -19.93 21.91 -0.09
N PHE A 64 -20.94 21.08 0.23
CA PHE A 64 -22.23 21.10 -0.44
C PHE A 64 -22.95 22.45 -0.30
N ALA A 65 -22.88 23.07 0.87
CA ALA A 65 -23.43 24.41 1.08
C ALA A 65 -22.70 25.51 0.30
N ALA A 66 -21.41 25.30 -0.04
CA ALA A 66 -20.59 26.26 -0.77
C ALA A 66 -20.69 26.13 -2.31
N ARG A 67 -21.54 25.23 -2.83
CA ARG A 67 -21.69 24.88 -4.25
C ARG A 67 -21.61 26.06 -5.24
N LYS A 68 -22.30 27.18 -4.95
CA LYS A 68 -22.34 28.36 -5.84
C LYS A 68 -21.02 29.14 -5.94
N ARG A 69 -20.05 28.84 -5.07
CA ARG A 69 -18.74 29.53 -4.99
C ARG A 69 -17.59 28.68 -5.52
N LEU A 70 -17.84 27.40 -5.79
CA LEU A 70 -16.84 26.49 -6.34
C LEU A 70 -16.76 26.71 -7.84
N SER A 71 -15.55 26.69 -8.39
CA SER A 71 -15.33 26.98 -9.81
C SER A 71 -14.25 26.11 -10.44
N SER A 72 -13.15 25.88 -9.74
CA SER A 72 -12.00 25.18 -10.33
C SER A 72 -11.14 24.46 -9.31
N GLU A 73 -11.59 24.29 -8.06
CA GLU A 73 -10.81 23.66 -7.00
C GLU A 73 -10.69 22.14 -7.17
N ASN A 74 -9.52 21.59 -6.87
CA ASN A 74 -9.34 20.15 -6.67
C ASN A 74 -9.98 19.74 -5.34
N VAL A 75 -10.84 18.74 -5.34
CA VAL A 75 -11.39 18.14 -4.12
C VAL A 75 -10.58 16.90 -3.80
N ILE A 76 -10.08 16.78 -2.58
CA ILE A 76 -9.35 15.59 -2.12
C ILE A 76 -10.00 14.98 -0.89
N VAL A 77 -10.10 13.65 -0.87
CA VAL A 77 -10.66 12.88 0.23
C VAL A 77 -9.80 11.65 0.47
N TRP A 78 -9.75 11.17 1.72
CA TRP A 78 -9.17 9.85 1.96
C TRP A 78 -10.09 8.79 1.34
N SER A 79 -9.56 7.83 0.58
CA SER A 79 -10.38 6.93 -0.27
C SER A 79 -11.46 6.18 0.53
N SER A 80 -11.15 5.68 1.73
CA SER A 80 -12.13 5.04 2.63
C SER A 80 -13.24 5.97 3.18
N ARG A 81 -13.16 7.27 2.93
CA ARG A 81 -14.16 8.29 3.30
C ARG A 81 -14.91 8.86 2.09
N LEU A 82 -14.61 8.40 0.88
CA LEU A 82 -15.38 8.76 -0.30
C LEU A 82 -16.79 8.19 -0.18
N THR A 83 -17.80 9.02 -0.43
CA THR A 83 -19.21 8.60 -0.47
C THR A 83 -19.80 8.85 -1.85
N PRO A 84 -20.83 8.08 -2.26
CA PRO A 84 -21.49 8.29 -3.56
C PRO A 84 -22.04 9.71 -3.74
N GLU A 85 -22.48 10.36 -2.66
CA GLU A 85 -22.96 11.74 -2.69
C GLU A 85 -21.83 12.73 -2.98
N LEU A 86 -20.63 12.51 -2.43
CA LEU A 86 -19.47 13.36 -2.71
C LEU A 86 -18.97 13.15 -4.15
N GLU A 87 -18.92 11.91 -4.61
CA GLU A 87 -18.55 11.57 -5.99
C GLU A 87 -19.51 12.23 -7.00
N SER A 88 -20.81 12.06 -6.79
CA SER A 88 -21.86 12.67 -7.62
C SER A 88 -21.80 14.20 -7.60
N PHE A 89 -21.57 14.80 -6.42
CA PHE A 89 -21.45 16.26 -6.28
C PHE A 89 -20.26 16.82 -7.07
N CYS A 90 -19.10 16.16 -7.02
CA CYS A 90 -17.92 16.61 -7.76
C CYS A 90 -18.13 16.45 -9.27
N ALA A 91 -18.73 15.35 -9.71
CA ALA A 91 -19.06 15.11 -11.11
C ALA A 91 -20.04 16.15 -11.67
N GLU A 92 -21.11 16.46 -10.94
CA GLU A 92 -22.12 17.45 -11.35
C GLU A 92 -21.55 18.87 -11.53
N LEU A 93 -20.51 19.21 -10.78
CA LEU A 93 -19.83 20.50 -10.83
C LEU A 93 -18.54 20.49 -11.65
N ASN A 94 -18.18 19.36 -12.27
CA ASN A 94 -16.91 19.15 -12.97
C ASN A 94 -15.68 19.51 -12.10
N LEU A 95 -15.74 19.23 -10.80
CA LEU A 95 -14.62 19.42 -9.89
C LEU A 95 -13.71 18.18 -9.94
N PRO A 96 -12.39 18.33 -10.14
CA PRO A 96 -11.46 17.21 -10.05
C PRO A 96 -11.53 16.57 -8.66
N LEU A 97 -11.80 15.27 -8.60
CA LEU A 97 -11.88 14.52 -7.35
C LEU A 97 -10.69 13.58 -7.23
N TRP A 98 -9.91 13.80 -6.17
CA TRP A 98 -8.73 13.04 -5.83
C TRP A 98 -9.00 12.15 -4.62
N GLN A 99 -8.61 10.89 -4.73
CA GLN A 99 -8.59 9.94 -3.64
C GLN A 99 -7.16 9.81 -3.10
N MET A 100 -7.02 9.92 -1.79
CA MET A 100 -5.74 9.77 -1.09
C MET A 100 -5.75 8.51 -0.25
N GLU A 101 -4.64 7.78 -0.26
CA GLU A 101 -4.44 6.61 0.60
C GLU A 101 -2.96 6.51 1.02
N ASP A 102 -2.67 5.67 2.00
CA ASP A 102 -1.30 5.36 2.38
C ASP A 102 -0.52 4.77 1.19
N GLY A 103 0.75 5.17 1.04
CA GLY A 103 1.67 4.58 0.08
C GLY A 103 2.01 3.12 0.41
N PHE A 104 2.55 2.40 -0.57
CA PHE A 104 2.95 1.00 -0.42
C PHE A 104 4.13 0.81 0.54
N VAL A 105 4.97 1.85 0.67
CA VAL A 105 6.09 1.94 1.60
C VAL A 105 5.80 3.08 2.58
N ARG A 106 5.33 2.77 3.80
CA ARG A 106 4.67 3.78 4.64
C ARG A 106 5.55 4.41 5.72
N SER A 107 6.24 3.64 6.54
CA SER A 107 7.03 4.12 7.69
C SER A 107 7.78 2.98 8.38
N VAL A 108 8.70 3.31 9.29
CA VAL A 108 9.18 2.41 10.34
C VAL A 108 8.03 2.07 11.30
N GLY A 109 7.86 0.78 11.61
CA GLY A 109 6.85 0.30 12.55
C GLY A 109 5.45 0.11 11.95
N LEU A 110 4.56 -0.51 12.73
CA LEU A 110 3.16 -0.69 12.38
C LEU A 110 2.53 0.70 12.19
N GLY A 111 1.78 0.93 11.11
CA GLY A 111 1.10 2.20 10.84
C GLY A 111 0.03 2.66 11.86
N VAL A 112 0.00 1.98 13.01
CA VAL A 112 -0.81 2.14 14.21
C VAL A 112 -0.14 3.10 15.22
N ASP A 113 1.18 3.27 15.14
CA ASP A 113 1.87 4.36 15.83
C ASP A 113 1.67 5.62 15.00
N LEU A 114 1.33 6.75 15.63
CA LEU A 114 0.99 8.04 14.99
C LEU A 114 2.18 8.71 14.25
N VAL A 115 3.01 7.90 13.59
CA VAL A 115 4.13 8.26 12.73
C VAL A 115 3.57 8.84 11.44
N ARG A 116 4.11 10.00 11.07
CA ARG A 116 3.80 10.67 9.81
C ARG A 116 4.15 9.73 8.65
N PRO A 117 3.27 9.52 7.66
CA PRO A 117 3.60 8.68 6.52
C PRO A 117 4.72 9.35 5.70
N ILE A 118 5.68 8.56 5.22
CA ILE A 118 6.71 9.03 4.28
C ILE A 118 6.20 9.02 2.84
N SER A 119 5.16 8.23 2.57
CA SER A 119 4.57 8.05 1.24
C SER A 119 3.05 8.08 1.31
N LEU A 120 2.44 8.79 0.36
CA LEU A 120 0.99 8.77 0.10
C LEU A 120 0.76 8.61 -1.40
N VAL A 121 -0.36 7.98 -1.74
CA VAL A 121 -0.85 7.95 -3.12
C VAL A 121 -1.96 8.98 -3.28
N LEU A 122 -2.00 9.61 -4.45
CA LEU A 122 -3.03 10.56 -4.85
C LEU A 122 -3.56 10.12 -6.21
N ASP A 123 -4.83 9.77 -6.31
CA ASP A 123 -5.41 9.19 -7.52
C ASP A 123 -6.62 10.00 -7.97
N ALA A 124 -6.56 10.55 -9.19
CA ALA A 124 -7.59 11.40 -9.78
C ALA A 124 -8.67 10.61 -10.53
N THR A 125 -8.44 9.32 -10.80
CA THR A 125 -9.34 8.49 -11.61
C THR A 125 -10.11 7.50 -10.74
N GLY A 126 -9.45 6.93 -9.73
CA GLY A 126 -9.97 5.86 -8.89
C GLY A 126 -9.11 5.66 -7.67
N ILE A 127 -8.81 4.41 -7.32
CA ILE A 127 -7.81 4.07 -6.30
C ILE A 127 -7.30 2.66 -6.59
N TYR A 128 -6.00 2.41 -6.39
CA TYR A 128 -5.30 1.18 -6.81
C TYR A 128 -5.97 -0.15 -6.39
N TYR A 129 -6.65 -0.19 -5.25
CA TYR A 129 -7.27 -1.44 -4.75
C TYR A 129 -8.69 -1.67 -5.27
N ASP A 130 -9.31 -0.69 -5.94
CA ASP A 130 -10.66 -0.79 -6.46
C ASP A 130 -10.62 -1.29 -7.91
N ALA A 131 -10.89 -2.57 -8.11
CA ALA A 131 -10.87 -3.19 -9.43
C ALA A 131 -12.15 -2.92 -10.24
N SER A 132 -13.18 -2.32 -9.64
CA SER A 132 -14.46 -2.04 -10.32
C SER A 132 -14.39 -0.85 -11.29
N LYS A 133 -13.37 -0.01 -11.15
CA LYS A 133 -13.13 1.16 -12.00
C LYS A 133 -11.63 1.36 -12.30
N PRO A 134 -11.26 2.11 -13.35
CA PRO A 134 -9.88 2.45 -13.61
C PRO A 134 -9.24 3.24 -12.46
N SER A 135 -7.91 3.20 -12.38
CA SER A 135 -7.10 4.00 -11.45
C SER A 135 -5.96 4.67 -12.21
N ASP A 136 -5.35 5.69 -11.62
CA ASP A 136 -4.15 6.30 -12.22
C ASP A 136 -3.00 5.28 -12.27
N LEU A 137 -2.90 4.37 -11.28
CA LEU A 137 -1.92 3.30 -11.31
C LEU A 137 -2.16 2.36 -12.50
N GLU A 138 -3.40 1.93 -12.73
CA GLU A 138 -3.76 1.09 -13.88
C GLU A 138 -3.42 1.80 -15.20
N THR A 139 -3.62 3.12 -15.27
CA THR A 139 -3.25 3.93 -16.43
C THR A 139 -1.73 3.99 -16.63
N ILE A 140 -0.96 4.24 -15.56
CA ILE A 140 0.51 4.24 -15.61
C ILE A 140 1.02 2.89 -16.13
N LEU A 141 0.54 1.78 -15.56
CA LEU A 141 0.96 0.43 -15.92
C LEU A 141 0.56 0.05 -17.36
N ASN A 142 -0.60 0.52 -17.84
CA ASN A 142 -1.02 0.31 -19.22
C ASN A 142 -0.27 1.18 -20.23
N THR A 143 0.13 2.41 -19.89
CA THR A 143 0.52 3.40 -20.91
C THR A 143 1.96 3.87 -20.84
N HIS A 144 2.61 3.77 -19.68
CA HIS A 144 3.98 4.25 -19.53
C HIS A 144 4.99 3.32 -20.22
N GLU A 145 6.00 3.91 -20.83
CA GLU A 145 7.16 3.19 -21.37
C GLU A 145 8.23 3.07 -20.29
N PHE A 146 8.50 1.85 -19.84
CA PHE A 146 9.51 1.56 -18.83
C PHE A 146 10.84 1.26 -19.54
N ASP A 147 11.58 2.32 -19.87
CA ASP A 147 12.92 2.19 -20.46
C ASP A 147 13.93 1.60 -19.45
N SER A 148 15.17 1.35 -19.91
CA SER A 148 16.20 0.74 -19.08
C SER A 148 16.50 1.52 -17.79
N ALA A 149 16.35 2.85 -17.79
CA ALA A 149 16.58 3.66 -16.60
C ALA A 149 15.51 3.42 -15.53
N TYR A 150 14.24 3.25 -15.91
CA TYR A 150 13.21 2.85 -14.97
C TYR A 150 13.41 1.43 -14.43
N ILE A 151 13.83 0.50 -15.29
CA ILE A 151 14.10 -0.89 -14.88
C ILE A 151 15.26 -0.95 -13.88
N GLU A 152 16.40 -0.30 -14.17
CA GLU A 152 17.56 -0.27 -13.26
C GLU A 152 17.22 0.34 -11.88
N ARG A 153 16.39 1.39 -11.86
CA ARG A 153 15.91 1.98 -10.61
C ARG A 153 14.96 1.05 -9.86
N ALA A 154 14.05 0.37 -10.56
CA ALA A 154 13.15 -0.59 -9.95
C ALA A 154 13.90 -1.77 -9.34
N GLU A 155 14.91 -2.31 -10.02
CA GLU A 155 15.80 -3.34 -9.49
C GLU A 155 16.49 -2.86 -8.21
N THR A 156 17.02 -1.63 -8.22
CA THR A 156 17.66 -1.03 -7.03
C THR A 156 16.68 -0.95 -5.85
N VAL A 157 15.47 -0.46 -6.10
CA VAL A 157 14.39 -0.39 -5.09
C VAL A 157 14.01 -1.78 -4.56
N MET A 158 13.90 -2.78 -5.44
CA MET A 158 13.62 -4.16 -5.05
C MET A 158 14.71 -4.69 -4.11
N GLN A 159 15.99 -4.50 -4.47
CA GLN A 159 17.10 -4.95 -3.62
C GLN A 159 17.10 -4.26 -2.25
N MET A 160 16.79 -2.95 -2.19
CA MET A 160 16.68 -2.23 -0.92
C MET A 160 15.55 -2.76 -0.04
N LEU A 161 14.38 -3.07 -0.63
CA LEU A 161 13.24 -3.64 0.09
C LEU A 161 13.55 -5.04 0.64
N ILE A 162 14.19 -5.88 -0.17
CA ILE A 162 14.55 -7.26 0.19
C ILE A 162 15.63 -7.25 1.29
N ALA A 163 16.73 -6.55 1.05
CA ALA A 163 17.87 -6.49 1.98
C ALA A 163 17.49 -5.84 3.32
N GLY A 164 16.66 -4.80 3.29
CA GLY A 164 16.15 -4.15 4.50
C GLY A 164 15.05 -4.92 5.21
N LYS A 165 14.59 -6.06 4.67
CA LYS A 165 13.38 -6.78 5.11
C LYS A 165 12.21 -5.82 5.37
N ILE A 166 12.06 -4.82 4.50
CA ILE A 166 11.03 -3.79 4.64
C ILE A 166 9.72 -4.41 4.17
N SER A 167 8.80 -4.61 5.10
CA SER A 167 7.40 -4.95 4.82
C SER A 167 6.49 -3.96 5.56
N LYS A 168 5.26 -3.81 5.06
CA LYS A 168 4.22 -3.02 5.75
C LYS A 168 3.95 -3.54 7.18
N TYR A 169 4.23 -4.81 7.47
CA TYR A 169 4.05 -5.44 8.78
C TYR A 169 5.29 -6.24 9.22
N ASN A 170 6.27 -5.57 9.85
CA ASN A 170 7.51 -6.20 10.33
C ASN A 170 7.42 -6.82 11.74
N VAL A 171 6.27 -7.36 12.14
CA VAL A 171 6.08 -7.91 13.49
C VAL A 171 6.25 -9.42 13.51
N GLY A 172 7.10 -9.92 14.40
CA GLY A 172 7.27 -11.35 14.68
C GLY A 172 8.74 -11.78 14.71
N ASN A 173 8.97 -13.00 15.19
CA ASN A 173 10.26 -13.65 15.25
C ASN A 173 10.77 -14.04 13.85
N THR A 174 12.08 -14.26 13.77
CA THR A 174 12.81 -14.66 12.55
C THR A 174 13.14 -16.15 12.53
N SER A 175 12.35 -16.99 13.20
CA SER A 175 12.61 -18.42 13.27
C SER A 175 12.30 -19.13 11.95
N VAL A 176 13.19 -20.03 11.54
CA VAL A 176 12.94 -20.98 10.46
C VAL A 176 11.90 -21.99 10.94
N LEU A 177 10.92 -22.28 10.10
CA LEU A 177 9.87 -23.27 10.37
C LEU A 177 10.38 -24.67 10.02
N ASP A 178 9.96 -25.66 10.79
CA ASP A 178 10.18 -27.07 10.45
C ASP A 178 9.09 -27.50 9.47
N LEU A 179 9.43 -27.49 8.17
CA LEU A 179 8.51 -27.71 7.06
C LEU A 179 8.82 -29.03 6.35
N PRO A 180 7.81 -29.73 5.80
CA PRO A 180 8.05 -30.93 5.01
C PRO A 180 8.88 -30.61 3.76
N THR A 181 9.76 -31.54 3.39
CA THR A 181 10.63 -31.38 2.21
C THR A 181 10.09 -32.10 0.97
N ASP A 182 9.07 -32.93 1.14
CA ASP A 182 8.43 -33.75 0.11
C ASP A 182 7.13 -33.13 -0.44
N LYS A 183 6.76 -31.94 0.02
CA LYS A 183 5.52 -31.25 -0.35
C LYS A 183 5.78 -29.84 -0.85
N ARG A 184 4.90 -29.35 -1.72
CA ARG A 184 4.84 -27.92 -2.06
C ARG A 184 4.30 -27.13 -0.87
N ILE A 185 4.97 -26.06 -0.51
CA ILE A 185 4.63 -25.20 0.62
C ILE A 185 3.88 -23.96 0.13
N LEU A 186 2.64 -23.77 0.60
CA LEU A 186 1.79 -22.64 0.23
C LEU A 186 1.56 -21.72 1.43
N LEU A 187 1.64 -20.41 1.23
CA LEU A 187 1.23 -19.42 2.21
C LEU A 187 -0.11 -18.79 1.87
N VAL A 188 -1.02 -18.76 2.83
CA VAL A 188 -2.28 -17.99 2.78
C VAL A 188 -2.24 -16.91 3.86
N PRO A 189 -1.98 -15.63 3.50
CA PRO A 189 -2.05 -14.55 4.46
C PRO A 189 -3.50 -14.18 4.75
N GLY A 190 -3.87 -14.20 6.03
CA GLY A 190 -5.16 -13.71 6.50
C GLY A 190 -5.32 -12.21 6.23
N GLN A 191 -6.54 -11.82 5.90
CA GLN A 191 -6.90 -10.45 5.57
C GLN A 191 -8.10 -10.01 6.43
N ILE A 192 -8.23 -8.69 6.62
CA ILE A 192 -9.42 -8.14 7.27
C ILE A 192 -10.57 -8.15 6.26
N GLU A 193 -11.56 -9.02 6.47
CA GLU A 193 -12.68 -9.24 5.54
C GLU A 193 -13.48 -7.97 5.22
N THR A 194 -13.51 -7.01 6.16
CA THR A 194 -14.16 -5.70 5.99
C THR A 194 -13.27 -4.66 5.30
N ASP A 195 -12.07 -5.02 4.86
CA ASP A 195 -11.15 -4.10 4.20
C ASP A 195 -11.67 -3.68 2.82
N ALA A 196 -11.47 -2.42 2.48
CA ALA A 196 -11.95 -1.87 1.22
C ALA A 196 -11.35 -2.60 0.00
N SER A 197 -10.11 -3.11 0.11
CA SER A 197 -9.46 -3.88 -0.95
C SER A 197 -10.14 -5.23 -1.20
N ILE A 198 -10.77 -5.87 -0.20
CA ILE A 198 -11.58 -7.08 -0.44
C ILE A 198 -12.91 -6.68 -1.04
N LEU A 199 -13.61 -5.73 -0.42
CA LEU A 199 -14.94 -5.30 -0.87
C LEU A 199 -14.96 -4.78 -2.32
N LYS A 200 -13.85 -4.21 -2.79
CA LYS A 200 -13.72 -3.62 -4.13
C LYS A 200 -12.82 -4.40 -5.09
N GLY A 201 -12.03 -5.33 -4.57
CA GLY A 201 -11.05 -6.07 -5.35
C GLY A 201 -11.31 -7.57 -5.43
N SER A 202 -12.20 -8.14 -4.61
CA SER A 202 -12.42 -9.60 -4.56
C SER A 202 -13.90 -9.94 -4.68
N PRO A 203 -14.47 -9.97 -5.91
CA PRO A 203 -15.91 -10.16 -6.09
C PRO A 203 -16.40 -11.55 -5.65
N ASP A 204 -15.63 -12.61 -5.89
CA ASP A 204 -16.10 -13.99 -5.71
C ASP A 204 -15.76 -14.58 -4.34
N ILE A 205 -14.54 -14.35 -3.84
CA ILE A 205 -14.06 -14.84 -2.54
C ILE A 205 -13.84 -13.64 -1.63
N GLN A 206 -14.57 -13.56 -0.52
CA GLN A 206 -14.57 -12.39 0.37
C GLN A 206 -14.22 -12.71 1.82
N THR A 207 -13.96 -13.98 2.15
CA THR A 207 -13.63 -14.43 3.51
C THR A 207 -12.36 -15.26 3.53
N ASN A 208 -11.66 -15.27 4.66
CA ASN A 208 -10.45 -16.09 4.83
C ASN A 208 -10.76 -17.58 4.70
N ALA A 209 -11.91 -18.02 5.27
CA ALA A 209 -12.38 -19.40 5.16
C ALA A 209 -12.60 -19.83 3.71
N ALA A 210 -13.27 -19.00 2.90
CA ALA A 210 -13.51 -19.32 1.50
C ALA A 210 -12.22 -19.36 0.68
N LEU A 211 -11.26 -18.47 0.96
CA LEU A 211 -9.94 -18.51 0.35
C LEU A 211 -9.22 -19.82 0.69
N LEU A 212 -9.11 -20.15 1.98
CA LEU A 212 -8.45 -21.38 2.44
C LEU A 212 -9.10 -22.64 1.84
N ALA A 213 -10.44 -22.67 1.76
CA ALA A 213 -11.17 -23.77 1.12
C ALA A 213 -10.82 -23.90 -0.38
N ALA A 214 -10.79 -22.79 -1.12
CA ALA A 214 -10.43 -22.81 -2.54
C ALA A 214 -8.97 -23.24 -2.77
N VAL A 215 -8.05 -22.79 -1.91
CA VAL A 215 -6.64 -23.17 -1.96
C VAL A 215 -6.47 -24.67 -1.67
N ARG A 216 -7.10 -25.20 -0.61
CA ARG A 216 -7.07 -26.63 -0.27
C ARG A 216 -7.67 -27.48 -1.37
N GLN A 217 -8.81 -27.07 -1.93
CA GLN A 217 -9.46 -27.80 -3.03
C GLN A 217 -8.57 -27.89 -4.27
N SER A 218 -7.86 -26.81 -4.59
CA SER A 218 -6.99 -26.75 -5.77
C SER A 218 -5.62 -27.41 -5.56
N ASN A 219 -5.21 -27.63 -4.31
CA ASN A 219 -3.90 -28.16 -3.94
C ASN A 219 -4.04 -29.19 -2.80
N PRO A 220 -4.66 -30.36 -3.06
CA PRO A 220 -4.99 -31.33 -2.01
C PRO A 220 -3.75 -31.87 -1.27
N ASP A 221 -2.64 -32.06 -1.98
CA ASP A 221 -1.42 -32.68 -1.43
C ASP A 221 -0.41 -31.67 -0.86
N ALA A 222 -0.65 -30.37 -1.06
CA ALA A 222 0.26 -29.32 -0.63
C ALA A 222 0.20 -29.09 0.89
N PHE A 223 1.29 -28.57 1.45
CA PHE A 223 1.36 -28.13 2.84
C PHE A 223 0.98 -26.65 2.90
N ILE A 224 -0.14 -26.35 3.57
CA ILE A 224 -0.72 -25.00 3.61
C ILE A 224 -0.43 -24.34 4.96
N ILE A 225 0.27 -23.23 4.91
CA ILE A 225 0.53 -22.33 6.02
C ILE A 225 -0.53 -21.22 6.01
N TYR A 226 -1.32 -21.11 7.08
CA TYR A 226 -2.18 -19.95 7.32
C TYR A 226 -1.47 -18.94 8.24
N LYS A 227 -1.36 -17.69 7.78
CA LYS A 227 -0.78 -16.59 8.55
C LYS A 227 -1.87 -15.55 8.87
N PRO A 228 -2.57 -15.63 10.02
CA PRO A 228 -3.64 -14.69 10.32
C PRO A 228 -3.13 -13.24 10.37
N HIS A 229 -4.03 -12.31 10.00
CA HIS A 229 -3.72 -10.88 10.05
C HIS A 229 -3.47 -10.43 11.49
N PRO A 230 -2.44 -9.61 11.78
CA PRO A 230 -2.12 -9.20 13.15
C PRO A 230 -3.29 -8.51 13.88
N ASP A 231 -4.10 -7.71 13.17
CA ASP A 231 -5.29 -7.08 13.76
C ASP A 231 -6.44 -8.05 14.11
N ILE A 232 -6.49 -9.25 13.50
CA ILE A 232 -7.43 -10.31 13.89
C ILE A 232 -6.99 -10.91 15.22
N VAL A 233 -5.71 -11.27 15.31
CA VAL A 233 -5.07 -11.83 16.50
C VAL A 233 -5.19 -10.87 17.68
N ALA A 234 -4.85 -9.59 17.49
CA ALA A 234 -4.91 -8.58 18.55
C ALA A 234 -6.35 -8.17 18.93
N GLY A 235 -7.31 -8.33 18.01
CA GLY A 235 -8.69 -7.89 18.16
C GLY A 235 -9.62 -8.92 18.81
N GLY A 236 -9.21 -10.19 18.91
CA GLY A 236 -10.07 -11.29 19.33
C GLY A 236 -11.29 -11.45 18.42
N ARG A 237 -11.12 -11.14 17.12
CA ARG A 237 -12.21 -11.34 16.15
C ARG A 237 -12.45 -12.83 16.00
N ASP A 238 -13.72 -13.20 15.99
CA ASP A 238 -14.15 -14.59 15.90
C ASP A 238 -13.85 -15.13 14.50
N ASP A 239 -12.84 -15.99 14.39
CA ASP A 239 -12.50 -16.74 13.17
C ASP A 239 -13.17 -18.13 13.18
N SER A 240 -14.31 -18.26 13.88
CA SER A 240 -15.09 -19.51 13.97
C SER A 240 -15.38 -20.14 12.61
N SER A 241 -15.47 -19.33 11.55
CA SER A 241 -15.66 -19.78 10.17
C SER A 241 -14.52 -20.65 9.60
N LEU A 242 -13.33 -20.60 10.20
CA LEU A 242 -12.19 -21.44 9.84
C LEU A 242 -12.29 -22.87 10.38
N TYR A 243 -13.09 -23.09 11.43
CA TYR A 243 -13.27 -24.38 12.06
C TYR A 243 -14.32 -25.19 11.29
N THR A 244 -13.86 -25.91 10.26
CA THR A 244 -14.70 -26.85 9.51
C THR A 244 -14.41 -28.30 9.94
N SER A 245 -15.22 -29.26 9.45
CA SER A 245 -15.02 -30.69 9.77
C SER A 245 -13.70 -31.25 9.22
N GLN A 246 -13.07 -30.57 8.27
CA GLN A 246 -11.75 -30.90 7.74
C GLN A 246 -10.79 -29.71 7.90
N PRO A 247 -9.52 -29.93 8.26
CA PRO A 247 -8.56 -28.84 8.37
C PRO A 247 -8.31 -28.22 6.98
N LEU A 248 -8.51 -26.90 6.88
CA LEU A 248 -8.27 -26.17 5.63
C LEU A 248 -6.77 -25.83 5.44
N TYR A 249 -5.98 -25.86 6.51
CA TYR A 249 -4.54 -25.61 6.53
C TYR A 249 -3.82 -26.63 7.43
N ASP A 250 -2.52 -26.78 7.24
CA ASP A 250 -1.68 -27.72 8.00
C ASP A 250 -0.93 -27.06 9.15
N LEU A 251 -0.59 -25.77 9.00
CA LEU A 251 0.13 -25.00 10.02
C LEU A 251 -0.43 -23.57 10.12
N GLU A 252 -0.74 -23.13 11.34
CA GLU A 252 -1.02 -21.73 11.63
C GLU A 252 0.23 -21.07 12.23
N VAL A 253 0.63 -19.93 11.67
CA VAL A 253 1.81 -19.18 12.13
C VAL A 253 1.35 -17.82 12.66
N ILE A 254 1.43 -17.58 13.96
CA ILE A 254 1.01 -16.29 14.53
C ILE A 254 2.19 -15.33 14.69
N ASP A 255 3.28 -15.81 15.29
CA ASP A 255 4.37 -14.98 15.80
C ASP A 255 5.56 -14.80 14.87
N SER A 256 5.43 -15.12 13.57
CA SER A 256 6.52 -14.88 12.59
C SER A 256 6.23 -13.69 11.70
N SER A 257 7.26 -12.91 11.38
CA SER A 257 7.14 -11.88 10.34
C SER A 257 6.90 -12.54 8.99
N ILE A 258 5.90 -12.03 8.26
CA ILE A 258 5.53 -12.56 6.94
C ILE A 258 6.69 -12.48 5.96
N ALA A 259 7.54 -11.46 6.09
CA ALA A 259 8.73 -11.29 5.25
C ALA A 259 9.70 -12.48 5.34
N ASN A 260 9.81 -13.13 6.51
CA ASN A 260 10.66 -14.31 6.67
C ASN A 260 10.01 -15.60 6.15
N LEU A 261 8.69 -15.60 5.96
CA LEU A 261 7.99 -16.76 5.38
C LEU A 261 8.21 -16.86 3.88
N PHE A 262 8.43 -15.74 3.19
CA PHE A 262 8.63 -15.74 1.73
C PHE A 262 9.82 -16.60 1.29
N ASP A 263 10.90 -16.65 2.06
CA ASP A 263 12.09 -17.47 1.75
C ASP A 263 11.87 -18.97 2.01
N GLN A 264 10.72 -19.37 2.54
CA GLN A 264 10.40 -20.74 3.00
C GLN A 264 9.20 -21.35 2.28
N ILE A 265 8.64 -20.66 1.28
CA ILE A 265 7.44 -21.09 0.57
C ILE A 265 7.67 -21.15 -0.93
N ASP A 266 6.94 -22.03 -1.60
CA ASP A 266 6.96 -22.13 -3.06
C ASP A 266 5.97 -21.16 -3.69
N GLU A 267 4.78 -21.00 -3.08
CA GLU A 267 3.76 -20.09 -3.59
C GLU A 267 3.00 -19.35 -2.49
N LEU A 268 2.52 -18.14 -2.81
CA LEU A 268 1.57 -17.38 -2.00
C LEU A 268 0.21 -17.31 -2.69
N HIS A 269 -0.85 -17.61 -1.93
CA HIS A 269 -2.24 -17.57 -2.39
C HIS A 269 -3.02 -16.51 -1.63
N THR A 270 -3.55 -15.49 -2.31
CA THR A 270 -4.22 -14.35 -1.65
C THR A 270 -5.44 -13.86 -2.41
N MET A 271 -6.39 -13.20 -1.73
CA MET A 271 -7.43 -12.42 -2.41
C MET A 271 -6.79 -11.14 -2.96
N THR A 272 -6.39 -10.23 -2.08
CA THR A 272 -5.96 -8.86 -2.45
C THR A 272 -4.84 -8.30 -1.58
N SER A 273 -4.19 -9.14 -0.77
CA SER A 273 -3.20 -8.68 0.21
C SER A 273 -2.00 -8.03 -0.45
N LEU A 274 -1.44 -6.97 0.16
CA LEU A 274 -0.15 -6.41 -0.26
C LEU A 274 0.98 -7.45 -0.16
N ALA A 275 0.83 -8.46 0.70
CA ALA A 275 1.80 -9.56 0.83
C ALA A 275 2.06 -10.29 -0.50
N GLY A 276 1.08 -10.36 -1.39
CA GLY A 276 1.31 -10.95 -2.72
C GLY A 276 2.27 -10.11 -3.56
N PHE A 277 2.18 -8.78 -3.51
CA PHE A 277 3.17 -7.92 -4.16
C PHE A 277 4.56 -8.10 -3.55
N GLU A 278 4.66 -8.16 -2.22
CA GLU A 278 5.93 -8.36 -1.51
C GLU A 278 6.59 -9.72 -1.82
N ALA A 279 5.77 -10.75 -2.06
CA ALA A 279 6.20 -12.08 -2.47
C ALA A 279 6.75 -12.08 -3.91
N LEU A 280 6.11 -11.36 -4.84
CA LEU A 280 6.63 -11.18 -6.20
C LEU A 280 8.03 -10.56 -6.20
N LEU A 281 8.28 -9.56 -5.34
CA LEU A 281 9.61 -8.93 -5.25
C LEU A 281 10.71 -9.93 -4.88
N ARG A 282 10.35 -11.03 -4.20
CA ARG A 282 11.28 -12.08 -3.73
C ARG A 282 11.30 -13.30 -4.64
N GLY A 283 10.64 -13.24 -5.80
CA GLY A 283 10.58 -14.34 -6.75
C GLY A 283 9.69 -15.50 -6.31
N VAL A 284 8.79 -15.29 -5.34
CA VAL A 284 7.78 -16.29 -4.96
C VAL A 284 6.64 -16.25 -5.98
N ASP A 285 6.20 -17.43 -6.41
CA ASP A 285 5.04 -17.56 -7.29
C ASP A 285 3.76 -17.11 -6.56
N VAL A 286 2.94 -16.27 -7.19
CA VAL A 286 1.73 -15.72 -6.55
C VAL A 286 0.47 -16.09 -7.32
N VAL A 287 -0.52 -16.62 -6.59
CA VAL A 287 -1.86 -16.91 -7.06
C VAL A 287 -2.84 -15.91 -6.45
N THR A 288 -3.60 -15.22 -7.31
CA THR A 288 -4.59 -14.23 -6.86
C THR A 288 -6.01 -14.74 -7.08
N TYR A 289 -6.84 -14.70 -6.03
CA TYR A 289 -8.26 -15.04 -6.06
C TYR A 289 -9.17 -13.80 -6.12
N GLY A 290 -8.59 -12.62 -5.90
CA GLY A 290 -9.17 -11.32 -6.23
C GLY A 290 -8.42 -10.67 -7.40
N LEU A 291 -8.62 -9.37 -7.56
CA LEU A 291 -7.98 -8.49 -8.55
C LEU A 291 -7.18 -7.36 -7.86
N PRO A 292 -6.18 -7.69 -7.01
CA PRO A 292 -5.30 -6.65 -6.45
C PRO A 292 -4.59 -5.89 -7.57
N PHE A 293 -4.03 -4.72 -7.27
CA PHE A 293 -3.42 -3.84 -8.26
C PHE A 293 -2.33 -4.51 -9.13
N TYR A 294 -1.67 -5.53 -8.59
CA TYR A 294 -0.59 -6.30 -9.24
C TYR A 294 -1.06 -7.54 -10.03
N ALA A 295 -2.36 -7.89 -9.98
CA ALA A 295 -2.92 -8.98 -10.79
C ALA A 295 -3.20 -8.53 -12.23
N GLY A 296 -3.28 -9.46 -13.19
CA GLY A 296 -3.69 -9.20 -14.57
C GLY A 296 -2.58 -8.64 -15.47
N TRP A 297 -1.33 -8.61 -14.98
CA TRP A 297 -0.18 -8.09 -15.74
C TRP A 297 0.79 -9.18 -16.20
N GLY A 298 0.45 -10.46 -16.01
CA GLY A 298 1.30 -11.59 -16.40
C GLY A 298 2.32 -12.06 -15.38
N VAL A 299 2.45 -11.35 -14.25
CA VAL A 299 3.39 -11.69 -13.17
C VAL A 299 2.76 -12.57 -12.07
N THR A 300 1.47 -12.86 -12.18
CA THR A 300 0.70 -13.66 -11.23
C THR A 300 -0.13 -14.73 -11.94
N LYS A 301 -0.47 -15.81 -11.23
CA LYS A 301 -1.46 -16.80 -11.66
C LYS A 301 -2.85 -16.32 -11.21
N ASP A 302 -3.56 -15.63 -12.08
CA ASP A 302 -4.83 -14.99 -11.71
C ASP A 302 -6.03 -15.95 -11.87
N ARG A 303 -6.91 -15.97 -10.87
CA ARG A 303 -8.20 -16.68 -10.96
C ARG A 303 -9.31 -15.83 -11.55
N LEU A 304 -9.13 -14.51 -11.56
CA LEU A 304 -10.04 -13.55 -12.14
C LEU A 304 -9.36 -12.77 -13.26
N LEU A 305 -10.14 -12.41 -14.29
CA LEU A 305 -9.66 -11.58 -15.40
C LEU A 305 -10.08 -10.13 -15.19
N CYS A 306 -9.18 -9.19 -15.49
CA CYS A 306 -9.51 -7.77 -15.64
C CYS A 306 -9.26 -7.35 -17.09
N GLU A 307 -10.33 -7.17 -17.87
CA GLU A 307 -10.24 -6.84 -19.30
C GLU A 307 -9.51 -5.52 -19.60
N ARG A 308 -9.42 -4.61 -18.61
CA ARG A 308 -8.74 -3.32 -18.74
C ARG A 308 -7.23 -3.41 -18.57
N ARG A 309 -6.71 -4.49 -17.98
CA ARG A 309 -5.27 -4.73 -17.80
C ARG A 309 -4.80 -5.52 -19.01
N THR A 310 -4.34 -4.80 -20.03
CA THR A 310 -4.15 -5.35 -21.38
C THR A 310 -2.69 -5.62 -21.74
N ARG A 311 -1.76 -5.29 -20.84
CA ARG A 311 -0.32 -5.48 -21.04
C ARG A 311 0.22 -6.61 -20.19
N GLN A 312 1.28 -7.22 -20.71
CA GLN A 312 2.19 -8.05 -19.94
C GLN A 312 3.35 -7.17 -19.46
N LEU A 313 3.67 -7.23 -18.17
CA LEU A 313 4.75 -6.47 -17.55
C LEU A 313 5.79 -7.42 -16.95
N SER A 314 7.03 -6.95 -16.84
CA SER A 314 7.99 -7.55 -15.93
C SER A 314 7.71 -7.09 -14.50
N ILE A 315 8.30 -7.78 -13.51
CA ILE A 315 8.17 -7.39 -12.10
C ILE A 315 8.78 -6.00 -11.87
N GLU A 316 9.90 -5.70 -12.52
CA GLU A 316 10.59 -4.41 -12.45
C GLU A 316 9.73 -3.27 -13.02
N ALA A 317 9.06 -3.50 -14.15
CA ALA A 317 8.12 -2.53 -14.72
C ALA A 317 6.91 -2.28 -13.79
N LEU A 318 6.37 -3.34 -13.18
CA LEU A 318 5.32 -3.22 -12.18
C LEU A 318 5.80 -2.42 -10.96
N VAL A 319 7.02 -2.67 -10.49
CA VAL A 319 7.65 -1.93 -9.38
C VAL A 319 7.87 -0.47 -9.75
N ALA A 320 8.37 -0.18 -10.95
CA ALA A 320 8.58 1.18 -11.42
C ALA A 320 7.26 1.98 -11.40
N GLY A 321 6.19 1.42 -11.97
CA GLY A 321 4.87 2.06 -11.94
C GLY A 321 4.33 2.25 -10.52
N THR A 322 4.45 1.22 -9.70
CA THR A 322 3.84 1.16 -8.36
C THR A 322 4.59 1.99 -7.31
N LEU A 323 5.92 2.02 -7.35
CA LEU A 323 6.77 2.62 -6.30
C LEU A 323 7.52 3.86 -6.76
N LEU A 324 7.85 4.00 -8.05
CA LEU A 324 8.60 5.18 -8.52
C LEU A 324 7.66 6.28 -9.03
N LEU A 325 6.59 5.90 -9.74
CA LEU A 325 5.74 6.86 -10.47
C LEU A 325 4.45 7.21 -9.74
N TYR A 326 3.77 6.24 -9.14
CA TYR A 326 2.43 6.43 -8.60
C TYR A 326 2.39 7.16 -7.23
N PRO A 327 3.26 6.86 -6.25
CA PRO A 327 3.22 7.53 -4.95
C PRO A 327 4.01 8.83 -4.92
N VAL A 328 3.69 9.69 -3.95
CA VAL A 328 4.48 10.87 -3.59
C VAL A 328 5.22 10.57 -2.29
N TYR A 329 6.53 10.81 -2.28
CA TYR A 329 7.39 10.64 -1.10
C TYR A 329 7.85 11.98 -0.55
N ILE A 330 7.77 12.13 0.78
CA ILE A 330 8.12 13.36 1.48
C ILE A 330 9.08 13.04 2.61
N ASP A 331 10.21 13.76 2.67
CA ASP A 331 11.14 13.70 3.78
C ASP A 331 10.42 14.08 5.10
N PRO A 332 10.42 13.19 6.11
CA PRO A 332 9.78 13.46 7.39
C PRO A 332 10.33 14.69 8.11
N LEU A 333 11.61 15.03 7.90
CA LEU A 333 12.34 16.13 8.53
C LEU A 333 12.22 17.44 7.72
N THR A 334 12.63 17.41 6.45
CA THR A 334 12.69 18.65 5.64
C THR A 334 11.34 19.01 5.03
N ARG A 335 10.38 18.07 5.02
CA ARG A 335 9.06 18.21 4.37
C ARG A 335 9.13 18.47 2.87
N LYS A 336 10.26 18.13 2.25
CA LYS A 336 10.46 18.26 0.82
C LYS A 336 10.21 16.94 0.11
N PRO A 337 9.82 16.98 -1.17
CA PRO A 337 9.80 15.79 -2.02
C PRO A 337 11.15 15.09 -2.04
N ILE A 338 11.10 13.76 -1.97
CA ILE A 338 12.25 12.87 -2.11
C ILE A 338 11.90 11.73 -3.07
N SER A 339 12.90 11.01 -3.52
CA SER A 339 12.75 9.77 -4.29
C SER A 339 12.30 8.58 -3.43
N CYS A 340 11.88 7.50 -4.07
CA CYS A 340 11.55 6.24 -3.39
C CYS A 340 12.81 5.68 -2.69
N GLU A 341 13.95 5.75 -3.38
CA GLU A 341 15.25 5.30 -2.89
C GLU A 341 15.64 6.06 -1.61
N GLU A 342 15.59 7.40 -1.61
CA GLU A 342 15.85 8.21 -0.41
C GLU A 342 14.87 7.90 0.73
N ALA A 343 13.59 7.61 0.41
CA ALA A 343 12.61 7.22 1.42
C ALA A 343 12.95 5.85 2.04
N LEU A 344 13.42 4.89 1.23
CA LEU A 344 13.87 3.58 1.71
C LEU A 344 15.15 3.68 2.54
N GLU A 345 16.12 4.49 2.15
CA GLU A 345 17.32 4.79 2.95
C GLU A 345 16.95 5.38 4.32
N TRP A 346 15.99 6.30 4.33
CA TRP A 346 15.48 6.90 5.57
C TRP A 346 14.82 5.85 6.46
N ILE A 347 13.95 4.99 5.90
CA ILE A 347 13.30 3.91 6.67
C ILE A 347 14.34 2.96 7.24
N ALA A 348 15.27 2.47 6.42
CA ALA A 348 16.31 1.54 6.84
C ALA A 348 17.15 2.11 7.98
N SER A 349 17.52 3.40 7.90
CA SER A 349 18.31 4.08 8.93
C SER A 349 17.56 4.33 10.25
N ASN A 350 16.23 4.20 10.24
CA ASN A 350 15.40 4.49 11.40
C ASN A 350 14.63 3.25 11.91
N ILE A 351 14.79 2.08 11.29
CA ILE A 351 13.96 0.90 11.56
C ILE A 351 14.08 0.37 13.00
N ASP A 352 15.27 0.55 13.60
CA ASP A 352 15.60 0.13 14.96
C ASP A 352 15.42 1.24 16.01
N GLN A 353 14.99 2.45 15.61
CA GLN A 353 14.75 3.51 16.58
C GLN A 353 13.44 3.23 17.31
N PRO A 354 13.45 3.14 18.67
CA PRO A 354 12.23 2.94 19.42
C PRO A 354 11.29 4.11 19.14
N VAL A 355 10.16 3.81 18.48
CA VAL A 355 9.07 4.76 18.30
C VAL A 355 8.50 5.01 19.69
N GLY A 356 8.97 6.08 20.35
CA GLY A 356 8.54 6.41 21.70
C GLY A 356 7.01 6.48 21.76
N PRO A 357 6.35 5.91 22.79
CA PRO A 357 4.90 5.92 22.86
C PRO A 357 4.43 7.36 22.87
N SER A 358 3.65 7.75 21.85
CA SER A 358 2.95 9.03 21.89
C SER A 358 2.08 9.03 23.15
N TRP A 359 2.13 10.11 23.93
CA TRP A 359 1.26 10.30 25.09
C TRP A 359 -0.24 10.13 24.75
N LEU A 360 -0.60 10.32 23.47
CA LEU A 360 -1.94 10.09 22.91
C LEU A 360 -2.29 8.59 22.79
N THR A 361 -1.32 7.72 22.52
CA THR A 361 -1.52 6.26 22.50
C THR A 361 -1.73 5.68 23.90
N GLN A 362 -1.08 6.23 24.93
CA GLN A 362 -1.34 5.84 26.32
C GLN A 362 -2.74 6.25 26.77
N SER A 363 -3.14 7.50 26.51
CA SER A 363 -4.46 8.00 26.91
C SER A 363 -5.61 7.35 26.12
N GLY A 364 -5.42 7.03 24.83
CA GLY A 364 -6.40 6.28 24.02
C GLY A 364 -6.58 4.81 24.45
N ARG A 365 -5.49 4.13 24.84
CA ARG A 365 -5.55 2.77 25.41
C ARG A 365 -6.22 2.76 26.80
N PHE A 366 -5.94 3.77 27.63
CA PHE A 366 -6.61 3.94 28.92
C PHE A 366 -8.11 4.23 28.77
N PHE A 367 -8.51 5.07 27.81
CA PHE A 367 -9.92 5.39 27.59
C PHE A 367 -10.72 4.19 27.08
N LYS A 368 -10.19 3.42 26.13
CA LYS A 368 -10.83 2.18 25.65
C LYS A 368 -10.92 1.11 26.75
N ARG A 369 -9.93 1.04 27.65
CA ARG A 369 -9.95 0.11 28.79
C ARG A 369 -10.92 0.53 29.89
N ALA A 370 -11.10 1.84 30.12
CA ALA A 370 -12.07 2.39 31.07
C ALA A 370 -13.52 2.23 30.59
N LEU A 371 -13.78 2.33 29.27
CA LEU A 371 -15.10 2.06 28.70
C LEU A 371 -15.51 0.57 28.80
N ARG A 372 -14.56 -0.37 28.71
CA ARG A 372 -14.82 -1.80 28.91
C ARG A 372 -15.13 -2.18 30.36
N MET A 373 -14.61 -1.45 31.35
CA MET A 373 -14.89 -1.70 32.78
C MET A 373 -16.23 -1.11 33.27
N LYS A 374 -16.93 -0.32 32.45
CA LYS A 374 -18.26 0.24 32.78
C LYS A 374 -19.43 -0.51 32.14
N GLN A 375 -19.17 -1.56 31.36
CA GLN A 375 -20.18 -2.41 30.72
C GLN A 375 -20.06 -3.89 31.11
N GLY A 376 -19.31 -4.19 32.18
CA GLY A 376 -19.20 -5.53 32.78
C GLY A 376 -19.89 -5.57 34.13
#